data_AF-A0A822D1N8-F1
#
_entry.id   AF-A0A822D1N8-F1
#
_cell.length_a   1.000
_cell.length_b   1.000
_cell.length_c   1.000
_cell.angle_alpha   90.00
_cell.angle_beta   90.00
_cell.angle_gamma   90.00
#
_symmetry.space_group_name_H-M   'P 1'
#
loop_
_entity.id
_entity.type
_entity.pdbx_description
1 polymer ?
#
loop_
_entity_poly.entity_id
_entity_poly.type
_entity_poly.pdbx_seq_one_letter_code
_entity_poly.pdbx_strand_id
1 'polypeptide(L)' 'MEFVLSNNVDFCLLYNEHDGNTAVLIAVDNKIIGMIGIADPIKPTAPLTIFALQSMGLNVLLVTGDNMKTARAVATQVG' A
#
# COMPACT_ATOMS: atom_id res chain seq x y z
N MET A 1 4.96 7.37 -8.28
CA MET A 1 3.81 8.26 -8.50
C MET A 1 3.32 8.02 -9.90
N GLU A 2 2.10 7.48 -10.02
CA GLU A 2 1.49 7.15 -11.31
C GLU A 2 0.17 7.91 -11.45
N PHE A 3 -0.08 8.49 -12.63
CA PHE A 3 -1.25 9.29 -12.95
C PHE A 3 -2.10 8.56 -14.00
N VAL A 4 -3.39 8.39 -13.72
CA VAL A 4 -4.34 7.77 -14.65
C VAL A 4 -5.53 8.69 -14.88
N LEU A 5 -5.91 8.91 -16.14
CA LEU A 5 -7.09 9.67 -16.58
C LEU A 5 -8.18 8.70 -17.08
N SER A 6 -9.46 8.99 -16.80
CA SER A 6 -10.66 8.13 -16.95
C SER A 6 -10.66 7.16 -18.15
N ASN A 7 -10.78 5.83 -17.95
CA ASN A 7 -12.04 5.06 -17.96
C ASN A 7 -12.02 3.83 -17.02
N ASN A 8 -10.97 3.68 -16.18
CA ASN A 8 -10.73 2.48 -15.38
C ASN A 8 -10.32 2.81 -13.93
N VAL A 9 -10.85 3.90 -13.35
CA VAL A 9 -10.40 4.37 -12.03
C VAL A 9 -10.63 3.31 -10.95
N ASP A 10 -11.72 2.53 -11.02
CA ASP A 10 -11.99 1.42 -10.10
C ASP A 10 -10.92 0.33 -10.16
N PHE A 11 -10.46 -0.03 -11.37
CA PHE A 11 -9.39 -1.02 -11.54
C PHE A 11 -8.07 -0.50 -10.99
N CYS A 12 -7.74 0.77 -11.27
CA CYS A 12 -6.50 1.38 -10.79
C CYS A 12 -6.47 1.56 -9.26
N LEU A 13 -7.63 1.85 -8.65
CA LEU A 13 -7.83 1.84 -7.20
C LEU A 13 -7.51 0.46 -6.62
N LEU A 14 -8.16 -0.58 -7.14
CA LEU A 14 -7.97 -1.95 -6.67
C LEU A 14 -6.53 -2.43 -6.84
N TYR A 15 -5.90 -2.10 -7.98
CA TYR A 15 -4.51 -2.42 -8.26
C TYR A 15 -3.56 -1.78 -7.24
N ASN A 16 -3.73 -0.49 -6.95
CA ASN A 16 -2.88 0.22 -5.99
C ASN A 16 -3.09 -0.26 -4.55
N GLU A 17 -4.34 -0.50 -4.13
CA GLU A 17 -4.62 -1.08 -2.80
C GLU A 17 -3.96 -2.46 -2.62
N HIS A 18 -3.97 -3.28 -3.67
CA HIS A 18 -3.35 -4.60 -3.67
C HIS A 18 -1.83 -4.52 -3.55
N ASP A 19 -1.21 -3.58 -4.25
CA ASP A 19 0.25 -3.40 -4.26
C ASP A 19 0.77 -2.63 -3.03
N GLY A 20 -0.12 -2.29 -2.08
CA GLY A 20 0.26 -1.59 -0.85
C GLY A 20 0.42 -0.07 -1.04
N ASN A 21 0.00 0.47 -2.18
CA ASN A 21 0.05 1.89 -2.46
C ASN A 21 -1.20 2.60 -1.90
N THR A 22 -1.01 3.82 -1.41
CA THR A 22 -2.13 4.71 -1.11
C THR A 22 -2.66 5.31 -2.41
N ALA A 23 -3.91 5.00 -2.75
CA ALA A 23 -4.61 5.58 -3.89
C ALA A 23 -5.36 6.85 -3.49
N VAL A 24 -5.11 7.96 -4.19
CA VAL A 24 -5.80 9.25 -3.98
C VAL A 24 -6.58 9.61 -5.24
N LEU A 25 -7.89 9.79 -5.11
CA LEU A 25 -8.76 10.22 -6.21
C LEU A 25 -8.69 11.73 -6.43
N ILE A 26 -8.71 12.14 -7.70
CA ILE A 26 -8.77 13.55 -8.10
C ILE A 26 -10.11 13.81 -8.77
N ALA A 27 -10.85 14.79 -8.27
CA ALA A 27 -12.12 15.23 -8.84
C ALA A 27 -12.13 16.74 -9.10
N VAL A 28 -12.77 17.14 -10.19
CA VAL A 28 -13.06 18.54 -10.55
C VAL A 28 -14.54 18.61 -10.92
N ASP A 29 -15.26 19.60 -10.40
CA ASP A 29 -16.70 19.77 -10.64
C ASP A 29 -17.53 18.49 -10.41
N ASN A 30 -17.27 17.81 -9.29
CA ASN A 30 -17.88 16.52 -8.90
C ASN A 30 -17.67 15.36 -9.89
N LYS A 31 -16.74 15.49 -10.83
CA LYS A 31 -16.35 14.41 -11.74
C LYS A 31 -14.96 13.93 -11.38
N ILE A 32 -14.81 12.62 -11.16
CA ILE A 32 -13.49 12.00 -11.03
C ILE A 32 -12.78 12.15 -12.37
N ILE A 33 -11.64 12.83 -12.37
CA ILE A 33 -10.80 13.03 -13.56
C ILE A 33 -9.60 12.09 -13.57
N GLY A 34 -9.23 11.53 -12.42
CA GLY A 34 -8.12 10.60 -12.32
C GLY A 34 -7.78 10.16 -10.90
N MET A 35 -6.59 9.57 -10.76
CA MET A 35 -6.05 9.05 -9.50
C MET A 35 -4.52 9.20 -9.47
N ILE A 36 -3.98 9.39 -8.26
CA ILE A 36 -2.55 9.29 -7.96
C ILE A 36 -2.32 8.06 -7.06
N GLY A 37 -1.41 7.18 -7.50
CA GLY A 37 -0.83 6.15 -6.62
C GLY A 37 0.41 6.68 -5.89
N ILE A 38 0.39 6.62 -4.56
CA ILE A 38 1.51 6.96 -3.69
C ILE A 38 2.05 5.67 -3.06
N ALA A 39 3.29 5.31 -3.42
CA ALA A 39 3.97 4.16 -2.86
C ALA A 39 4.82 4.60 -1.66
N ASP A 40 4.75 3.85 -0.55
CA ASP A 40 5.74 3.90 0.53
C ASP A 40 6.57 2.61 0.48
N PRO A 41 7.75 2.62 -0.18
CA PRO A 41 8.49 1.41 -0.40
C PRO A 41 9.01 0.84 0.93
N ILE A 42 8.76 -0.45 1.13
CA ILE A 42 9.34 -1.22 2.22
C ILE A 42 10.87 -1.11 2.17
N LYS A 43 11.48 -0.85 3.34
CA LYS A 43 12.94 -0.88 3.45
C LYS A 43 13.46 -2.27 3.07
N PRO A 44 14.47 -2.41 2.20
CA PRO A 44 15.01 -3.72 1.80
C PRO A 44 15.46 -4.60 2.98
N THR A 45 15.82 -3.98 4.10
CA THR A 45 16.24 -4.65 5.33
C THR A 45 15.09 -5.11 6.23
N ALA A 46 13.85 -4.71 5.96
CA ALA A 46 12.71 -5.00 6.82
C ALA A 46 12.47 -6.52 6.99
N PRO A 47 12.45 -7.35 5.93
CA PRO A 47 12.20 -8.79 6.11
C PRO A 47 13.26 -9.47 6.97
N LEU A 48 14.54 -9.14 6.75
CA LEU A 48 15.64 -9.68 7.55
C LEU A 48 15.55 -9.23 9.02
N THR A 49 15.13 -7.98 9.24
CA THR A 49 14.97 -7.43 10.60
C THR A 49 13.84 -8.12 11.34
N ILE A 50 12.68 -8.33 10.69
CA ILE A 50 11.53 -9.03 11.27
C ILE A 50 11.93 -10.47 11.60
N PHE A 51 12.57 -11.18 10.68
CA PHE A 51 13.06 -12.54 10.90
C PHE A 51 14.02 -12.63 12.10
N ALA A 52 14.97 -11.70 12.20
CA ALA A 52 15.91 -11.67 13.32
C ALA A 52 15.20 -11.44 14.66
N LEU A 53 14.25 -10.51 14.73
CA LEU A 53 13.47 -10.24 15.94
C LEU A 53 12.60 -11.44 16.35
N GLN A 54 11.92 -12.06 15.39
CA GLN A 54 11.13 -13.28 15.63
C GLN A 54 12.02 -14.44 16.09
N SER A 55 13.22 -14.60 15.52
CA SER A 55 14.21 -15.62 15.93
C SER A 55 14.73 -15.42 17.35
N MET A 56 14.66 -14.20 17.87
CA MET A 56 14.94 -13.89 19.28
C MET A 56 13.77 -14.19 20.23
N GLY A 57 12.64 -14.68 19.71
CA GLY A 57 11.43 -14.96 20.46
C GLY A 57 10.55 -13.73 20.72
N LEU A 58 10.75 -12.63 19.98
CA LEU A 58 9.94 -11.42 20.11
C LEU A 58 8.69 -11.48 19.23
N ASN A 59 7.58 -10.96 19.75
CA ASN A 59 6.38 -10.74 18.97
C ASN A 59 6.52 -9.47 18.13
N VAL A 60 6.41 -9.60 16.81
CA VAL A 60 6.46 -8.48 15.87
C VAL A 60 5.05 -8.20 15.36
N LEU A 61 4.63 -6.94 15.41
CA LEU A 61 3.30 -6.49 15.02
C LEU A 61 3.43 -5.34 14.02
N LEU A 62 2.70 -5.40 12.90
CA LEU A 62 2.52 -4.26 12.01
C LEU A 62 1.40 -3.37 12.56
N VAL A 63 1.73 -2.11 12.83
CA VAL A 63 0.77 -1.08 13.25
C VAL A 63 0.73 0.00 12.19
N THR A 64 -0.42 0.18 11.54
CA THR A 64 -0.62 1.20 10.50
C THR A 64 -2.01 1.81 10.61
N GLY A 65 -2.17 3.03 10.08
CA GLY A 65 -3.46 3.69 9.85
C GLY A 65 -4.09 3.38 8.49
N ASP A 66 -3.41 2.61 7.65
CA ASP A 66 -3.93 2.21 6.34
C ASP A 66 -5.11 1.24 6.45
N ASN A 67 -5.81 1.08 5.33
CA ASN A 67 -6.88 0.10 5.26
C ASN A 67 -6.35 -1.35 5.36
N MET A 68 -7.27 -2.28 5.64
CA MET A 68 -6.94 -3.70 5.85
C MET A 68 -6.26 -4.38 4.66
N LYS A 69 -6.55 -3.97 3.41
CA LYS A 69 -5.95 -4.58 2.22
C LYS A 69 -4.48 -4.19 2.09
N THR A 70 -4.21 -2.89 2.17
CA THR A 70 -2.86 -2.32 2.14
C THR A 70 -2.00 -2.90 3.27
N ALA A 71 -2.52 -2.91 4.50
CA ALA A 71 -1.81 -3.46 5.66
C ALA A 71 -1.43 -4.93 5.46
N ARG A 72 -2.36 -5.74 4.91
CA ARG A 72 -2.13 -7.17 4.66
C ARG A 72 -1.13 -7.42 3.54
N ALA A 73 -1.14 -6.59 2.49
CA ALA A 73 -0.15 -6.65 1.42
C ALA A 73 1.26 -6.38 1.96
N VAL A 74 1.43 -5.29 2.73
CA VAL A 74 2.70 -4.92 3.37
C VAL A 74 3.17 -6.03 4.32
N ALA A 75 2.31 -6.51 5.21
CA ALA A 75 2.64 -7.61 6.13
C ALA A 75 3.11 -8.86 5.38
N THR A 76 2.44 -9.21 4.27
CA THR A 76 2.82 -10.37 3.44
C THR A 76 4.19 -10.19 2.78
N GLN A 77 4.52 -8.97 2.35
CA GLN A 77 5.80 -8.66 1.72
C GLN A 77 6.97 -8.68 2.71
N VAL A 78 6.74 -8.36 3.99
CA VAL A 78 7.80 -8.31 5.01
C VAL A 78 7.95 -9.58 5.86
N GLY A 79 6.91 -10.42 5.94
CA GLY A 79 6.86 -11.60 6.81
C GLY A 79 6.39 -11.30 8.23
#